data_AF-A0A1J5PYP3-F1
#
_entry.id   AF-A0A1J5PYP3-F1
#
_cell.length_a   1.000
_cell.length_b   1.000
_cell.length_c   1.000
_cell.angle_alpha   90.00
_cell.angle_beta   90.00
_cell.angle_gamma   90.00
#
_symmetry.space_group_name_H-M   'P 1'
#
loop_
_entity.id
_entity.type
_entity.pdbx_description
1 polymer ?
#
loop_
_entity_poly.entity_id
_entity_poly.type
_entity_poly.pdbx_seq_one_letter_code
_entity_poly.pdbx_strand_id
1 'polypeptide(L)'
;MASALVERYDDRIAGVLSCYDRVVVTGTLPTVCYAEGMTRFLNPNRIRIFDYPEFAMTLREQVREAAASLAAQAGVVIEHVAKGHIRKEAIVAKILEQRGDHPGLVHVISAMEACDAYKPWHDKQTHKTYLRPQASPHFPLNPSGNKIIHMPSPGF
;
A
#
# COMPACT_ATOMS: atom_id res chain seq x y z
N MET A 1 3.22 -27.16 0.52
CA MET A 1 2.59 -26.69 -0.72
C MET A 1 1.61 -25.60 -0.36
N ALA A 2 1.76 -24.40 -0.89
CA ALA A 2 0.83 -23.30 -0.59
C ALA A 2 -0.48 -23.56 -1.34
N SER A 3 -1.60 -23.73 -0.62
CA SER A 3 -2.91 -23.89 -1.25
C SER A 3 -3.24 -22.62 -2.03
N ALA A 4 -3.97 -22.76 -3.14
CA ALA A 4 -4.41 -21.61 -3.90
C ALA A 4 -5.25 -20.70 -2.98
N LEU A 5 -5.14 -19.38 -3.16
CA LEU A 5 -5.91 -18.41 -2.36
C LEU A 5 -7.42 -18.68 -2.43
N VAL A 6 -7.87 -19.23 -3.56
CA VAL A 6 -9.25 -19.70 -3.78
C VAL A 6 -9.62 -20.86 -2.85
N GLU A 7 -8.75 -21.88 -2.72
CA GLU A 7 -9.00 -23.03 -1.85
C GLU A 7 -8.96 -22.64 -0.36
N ARG A 8 -8.08 -21.69 0.01
CA ARG A 8 -7.91 -21.28 1.41
C ARG A 8 -9.11 -20.51 1.96
N TYR A 9 -9.83 -19.80 1.10
CA TYR A 9 -10.89 -18.87 1.48
C TYR A 9 -12.20 -19.14 0.74
N ASP A 10 -12.43 -20.38 0.30
CA ASP A 10 -13.62 -20.79 -0.46
C ASP A 10 -14.92 -20.39 0.24
N ASP A 11 -14.97 -20.56 1.57
CA ASP A 11 -16.09 -20.17 2.43
C ASP A 11 -16.33 -18.65 2.49
N ARG A 12 -15.35 -17.84 2.09
CA ARG A 12 -15.41 -16.37 2.10
C ARG A 12 -15.48 -15.75 0.70
N ILE A 13 -15.41 -16.56 -0.35
CA ILE A 13 -15.49 -16.09 -1.74
C ILE A 13 -16.96 -16.08 -2.15
N ALA A 14 -17.53 -14.88 -2.32
CA ALA A 14 -18.91 -14.74 -2.78
C ALA A 14 -19.10 -15.08 -4.28
N GLY A 15 -18.01 -15.12 -5.05
CA GLY A 15 -18.04 -15.46 -6.48
C GLY A 15 -16.76 -15.04 -7.21
N VAL A 16 -16.72 -15.34 -8.52
CA VAL A 16 -15.62 -15.01 -9.43
C VAL A 16 -16.06 -13.91 -10.40
N LEU A 17 -15.25 -12.86 -10.56
CA LEU A 17 -15.50 -11.78 -11.51
C LEU A 17 -14.57 -11.93 -12.72
N SER A 18 -15.16 -12.04 -13.93
CA SER A 18 -14.44 -12.13 -15.20
C SER A 18 -14.68 -10.88 -16.04
N CYS A 19 -13.63 -10.29 -16.60
CA CYS A 19 -13.73 -9.14 -17.50
C CYS A 19 -12.84 -9.32 -18.74
N TYR A 20 -13.20 -8.66 -19.83
CA TYR A 20 -12.46 -8.75 -21.11
C TYR A 20 -11.20 -7.88 -21.17
N ASP A 21 -11.13 -6.79 -20.37
CA ASP A 21 -10.00 -5.85 -20.40
C ASP A 21 -9.52 -5.48 -18.98
N ARG A 22 -10.25 -4.61 -18.26
CA ARG A 22 -9.80 -4.13 -16.93
C ARG A 22 -10.89 -4.19 -15.87
N VAL A 23 -10.58 -4.83 -14.74
CA VAL A 23 -11.31 -4.68 -13.47
C VAL A 23 -10.57 -3.67 -12.60
N VAL A 24 -11.24 -2.59 -12.20
CA VAL A 24 -10.75 -1.68 -11.16
C VAL A 24 -11.59 -1.88 -9.91
N VAL A 25 -11.01 -2.50 -8.88
CA VAL A 25 -11.65 -2.66 -7.58
C VAL A 25 -11.22 -1.50 -6.68
N THR A 26 -12.19 -0.70 -6.25
CA THR A 26 -11.98 0.44 -5.36
C THR A 26 -12.72 0.19 -4.05
N GLY A 27 -12.02 0.33 -2.93
CA GLY A 27 -12.61 0.24 -1.60
C GLY A 27 -12.05 1.32 -0.68
N THR A 28 -12.90 1.81 0.22
CA THR A 28 -12.50 2.72 1.29
C THR A 28 -12.53 1.97 2.61
N LEU A 29 -11.50 2.14 3.45
CA LEU A 29 -11.49 1.64 4.82
C LEU A 29 -11.89 2.79 5.77
N PRO A 30 -13.17 2.95 6.13
CA PRO A 30 -13.67 4.15 6.79
C PRO A 30 -13.00 4.40 8.14
N THR A 31 -12.58 3.33 8.83
CA THR A 31 -11.97 3.41 10.15
C THR A 31 -10.56 3.98 10.11
N VAL A 32 -9.81 3.84 9.02
CA VAL A 32 -8.39 4.22 8.98
C VAL A 32 -8.07 5.27 7.92
N CYS A 33 -9.02 5.63 7.05
CA CYS A 33 -8.80 6.53 5.92
C CYS A 33 -8.64 8.01 6.28
N TYR A 34 -8.78 8.39 7.55
CA TYR A 34 -8.54 9.74 8.06
C TYR A 34 -7.97 9.71 9.49
N ALA A 35 -7.31 10.80 9.90
CA ALA A 35 -6.51 10.82 11.12
C ALA A 35 -7.30 10.59 12.42
N GLU A 36 -8.51 11.12 12.53
CA GLU A 36 -9.39 10.85 13.68
C GLU A 36 -9.89 9.40 13.68
N GLY A 37 -10.25 8.84 12.52
CA GLY A 37 -10.58 7.43 12.37
C GLY A 37 -9.43 6.55 12.87
N MET A 38 -8.22 6.80 12.38
CA MET A 38 -7.03 6.06 12.80
C MET A 38 -6.77 6.23 14.30
N THR A 39 -6.95 7.43 14.86
CA THR A 39 -6.86 7.64 16.32
C THR A 39 -7.86 6.77 17.08
N ARG A 40 -9.10 6.69 16.58
CA ARG A 40 -10.16 5.85 17.15
C ARG A 40 -9.91 4.36 16.96
N PHE A 41 -9.12 3.97 15.95
CA PHE A 41 -8.64 2.61 15.78
C PHE A 41 -7.53 2.25 16.78
N LEU A 42 -6.54 3.12 16.97
CA LEU A 42 -5.39 2.85 17.84
C LEU A 42 -5.78 2.69 19.31
N ASN A 43 -6.69 3.53 19.81
CA ASN A 43 -7.07 3.56 21.22
C ASN A 43 -7.64 2.21 21.74
N PRO A 44 -8.67 1.59 21.11
CA PRO A 44 -9.15 0.27 21.51
C PRO A 44 -8.11 -0.84 21.35
N ASN A 45 -7.21 -0.72 20.37
CA ASN A 45 -6.12 -1.68 20.13
C ASN A 45 -4.93 -1.50 21.10
N ARG A 46 -5.04 -0.61 22.09
CA ARG A 46 -3.99 -0.32 23.09
C ARG A 46 -2.66 0.13 22.49
N ILE A 47 -2.69 0.71 21.29
CA ILE A 47 -1.51 1.31 20.67
C ILE A 47 -1.48 2.78 21.04
N ARG A 48 -0.39 3.25 21.65
CA ARG A 48 -0.26 4.67 21.99
C ARG A 48 -0.12 5.48 20.71
N ILE A 49 -0.67 6.69 20.70
CA ILE A 49 -0.59 7.59 19.53
C ILE A 49 0.85 7.81 19.07
N PHE A 50 1.80 7.90 20.00
CA PHE A 50 3.22 8.07 19.70
C PHE A 50 3.92 6.80 19.20
N ASP A 51 3.35 5.62 19.42
CA ASP A 51 3.85 4.35 18.87
C ASP A 51 3.31 4.08 17.46
N TYR A 52 2.45 4.96 16.93
CA TYR A 52 1.91 4.85 15.58
C TYR A 52 2.96 4.61 14.49
N PRO A 53 4.12 5.32 14.47
CA PRO A 53 5.15 5.09 13.45
C PRO A 53 5.67 3.65 13.47
N GLU A 54 5.91 3.08 14.65
CA GLU A 54 6.41 1.71 14.80
C GLU A 54 5.36 0.67 14.37
N PHE A 55 4.11 0.87 14.78
CA PHE A 55 2.99 0.04 14.36
C PHE A 55 2.87 -0.01 12.83
N ALA A 56 2.89 1.15 12.19
CA ALA A 56 2.72 1.23 10.75
C ALA A 56 3.97 0.77 9.98
N MET A 57 5.17 0.99 10.52
CA MET A 57 6.40 0.40 9.99
C MET A 57 6.34 -1.13 10.00
N THR A 58 5.85 -1.74 11.08
CA THR A 58 5.71 -3.19 11.19
C THR A 58 4.82 -3.75 10.08
N LEU A 59 3.63 -3.16 9.88
CA LEU A 59 2.72 -3.58 8.81
C LEU A 59 3.33 -3.39 7.42
N ARG A 60 4.04 -2.27 7.22
CA ARG A 60 4.73 -1.99 5.96
C ARG A 60 5.81 -3.02 5.66
N GLU A 61 6.64 -3.37 6.65
CA GLU A 61 7.70 -4.36 6.47
C GLU A 61 7.13 -5.74 6.16
N GLN A 62 6.04 -6.14 6.79
CA GLN A 62 5.35 -7.41 6.45
C GLN A 62 4.91 -7.45 4.98
N VAL A 63 4.33 -6.36 4.46
CA VAL A 63 3.94 -6.27 3.04
C VAL A 63 5.17 -6.30 2.14
N ARG A 64 6.23 -5.59 2.51
CA ARG A 64 7.49 -5.54 1.74
C ARG A 64 8.16 -6.91 1.68
N GLU A 65 8.25 -7.62 2.81
CA GLU A 65 8.81 -8.96 2.90
C GLU A 65 8.00 -9.97 2.09
N ALA A 66 6.67 -9.92 2.17
CA ALA A 66 5.79 -10.77 1.37
C ALA A 66 6.00 -10.53 -0.14
N ALA A 67 6.07 -9.26 -0.56
CA ALA A 67 6.35 -8.89 -1.95
C ALA A 67 7.74 -9.35 -2.40
N ALA A 68 8.76 -9.20 -1.55
CA ALA A 68 10.12 -9.66 -1.81
C ALA A 68 10.21 -11.19 -1.94
N SER A 69 9.52 -11.91 -1.05
CA SER A 69 9.45 -13.37 -1.13
C SER A 69 8.77 -13.84 -2.42
N LEU A 70 7.68 -13.18 -2.82
CA LEU A 70 6.97 -13.48 -4.07
C LEU A 70 7.87 -13.23 -5.30
N ALA A 71 8.58 -12.09 -5.32
CA ALA A 71 9.50 -11.75 -6.40
C ALA A 71 10.64 -12.78 -6.50
N ALA A 72 11.23 -13.16 -5.36
CA ALA A 72 12.29 -14.17 -5.29
C ALA A 72 11.82 -15.54 -5.77
N GLN A 73 10.63 -15.98 -5.35
CA GLN A 73 10.04 -17.26 -5.79
C GLN A 73 9.76 -17.27 -7.31
N ALA A 74 9.43 -16.12 -7.89
CA ALA A 74 9.20 -15.98 -9.32
C ALA A 74 10.49 -15.71 -10.14
N GLY A 75 11.63 -15.52 -9.49
CA GLY A 75 12.89 -15.12 -10.15
C GLY A 75 12.85 -13.71 -10.76
N VAL A 76 11.96 -12.84 -10.26
CA VAL A 76 11.76 -11.47 -10.75
C VAL A 76 12.54 -10.49 -9.87
N VAL A 77 13.24 -9.54 -10.50
CA VAL A 77 13.95 -8.47 -9.79
C VAL A 77 12.98 -7.35 -9.45
N ILE A 78 13.01 -6.88 -8.20
CA ILE A 78 12.26 -5.68 -7.79
C ILE A 78 12.96 -4.44 -8.35
N GLU A 79 12.28 -3.70 -9.22
CA GLU A 79 12.78 -2.44 -9.75
C GLU A 79 12.27 -1.26 -8.92
N HIS A 80 13.19 -0.48 -8.36
CA HIS A 80 12.82 0.74 -7.63
C HIS A 80 12.76 1.95 -8.58
N VAL A 81 11.56 2.49 -8.78
CA VAL A 81 11.28 3.64 -9.63
C VAL A 81 11.15 4.89 -8.75
N ALA A 82 12.26 5.62 -8.63
CA ALA A 82 12.33 6.85 -7.82
C ALA A 82 11.73 8.08 -8.53
N LYS A 83 11.57 8.04 -9.87
CA LYS A 83 11.14 9.19 -10.67
C LYS A 83 9.65 9.11 -10.98
N GLY A 84 8.85 10.02 -10.41
CA GLY A 84 7.39 10.04 -10.57
C GLY A 84 6.87 10.28 -12.00
N HIS A 85 7.70 10.76 -12.93
CA HIS A 85 7.30 10.92 -14.34
C HIS A 85 7.45 9.65 -15.17
N ILE A 86 8.07 8.59 -14.64
CA ILE A 86 8.19 7.33 -15.35
C ILE A 86 6.86 6.60 -15.28
N ARG A 87 6.23 6.39 -16.44
CA ARG A 87 5.01 5.60 -16.55
C ARG A 87 5.33 4.13 -16.30
N LYS A 88 4.77 3.55 -15.24
CA LYS A 88 4.99 2.14 -14.86
C LYS A 88 4.55 1.18 -15.97
N GLU A 89 3.52 1.55 -16.73
CA GLU A 89 3.06 0.77 -17.88
C GLU A 89 4.14 0.64 -18.95
N ALA A 90 4.96 1.67 -19.16
CA ALA A 90 6.05 1.63 -20.13
C ALA A 90 7.20 0.72 -19.68
N ILE A 91 7.41 0.56 -18.37
CA ILE A 91 8.37 -0.40 -17.82
C ILE A 91 7.87 -1.82 -18.08
N VAL A 92 6.61 -2.10 -17.73
CA VAL A 92 6.00 -3.42 -17.93
C VAL A 92 5.96 -3.80 -19.42
N ALA A 93 5.64 -2.86 -20.32
CA ALA A 93 5.64 -3.11 -21.76
C ALA A 93 6.99 -3.60 -22.28
N LYS A 94 8.10 -2.98 -21.87
CA LYS A 94 9.46 -3.41 -22.25
C LYS A 94 9.80 -4.81 -21.76
N ILE A 95 9.31 -5.18 -20.57
CA ILE A 95 9.54 -6.51 -19.99
C ILE A 95 8.71 -7.55 -20.74
N LEU A 96 7.48 -7.21 -21.12
CA LEU A 96 6.63 -8.08 -21.94
C LEU A 96 7.23 -8.29 -23.34
N GLU A 97 7.86 -7.28 -23.95
CA GLU A 97 8.58 -7.46 -25.22
C GLU A 97 9.74 -8.48 -25.13
N GLN A 98 10.39 -8.59 -23.97
CA GLN A 98 11.51 -9.52 -23.76
C GLN A 98 11.06 -10.91 -23.32
N ARG A 99 10.08 -10.97 -22.41
CA ARG A 99 9.58 -12.21 -21.81
C ARG A 99 8.52 -12.89 -22.66
N GLY A 100 7.79 -12.15 -23.51
CA GLY A 100 6.61 -12.63 -24.22
C GLY A 100 5.41 -12.89 -23.29
N ASP A 101 4.37 -13.53 -23.83
CA ASP A 101 3.07 -13.71 -23.16
C ASP A 101 3.00 -14.92 -22.20
N HIS A 102 4.15 -15.33 -21.65
CA HIS A 102 4.18 -16.46 -20.72
C HIS A 102 3.40 -16.15 -19.42
N PRO A 103 2.55 -17.07 -18.93
CA PRO A 103 1.78 -16.83 -17.71
C PRO A 103 2.70 -16.68 -16.49
N GLY A 104 2.27 -15.93 -15.47
CA GLY A 104 2.98 -15.74 -14.21
C GLY A 104 3.27 -14.27 -13.87
N LEU A 105 4.01 -14.06 -12.77
CA LEU A 105 4.41 -12.72 -12.33
C LEU A 105 5.33 -12.07 -13.37
N VAL A 106 4.91 -10.91 -13.90
CA VAL A 106 5.63 -10.22 -14.99
C VAL A 106 6.75 -9.34 -14.43
N HIS A 107 6.43 -8.47 -13.47
CA HIS A 107 7.39 -7.55 -12.86
C HIS A 107 6.93 -7.09 -11.48
N VAL A 108 7.87 -6.66 -10.62
CA VAL A 108 7.57 -6.03 -9.34
C VAL A 108 8.22 -4.65 -9.30
N ILE A 109 7.40 -3.62 -9.15
CA ILE A 109 7.84 -2.22 -9.12
C ILE A 109 7.63 -1.66 -7.72
N SER A 110 8.68 -1.09 -7.14
CA SER A 110 8.61 -0.28 -5.93
C SER A 110 8.70 1.20 -6.30
N ALA A 111 7.78 2.04 -5.83
CA ALA A 111 7.79 3.47 -6.14
C ALA A 111 7.36 4.31 -4.92
N MET A 112 7.92 5.51 -4.79
CA MET A 112 7.45 6.49 -3.80
C MET A 112 6.36 7.34 -4.43
N GLU A 113 5.13 7.21 -3.92
CA GLU A 113 4.00 8.03 -4.35
C GLU A 113 3.67 9.10 -3.30
N ALA A 114 3.10 10.21 -3.76
CA ALA A 114 2.51 11.20 -2.87
C ALA A 114 1.35 10.55 -2.13
N CYS A 115 1.44 10.54 -0.81
CA CYS A 115 0.50 9.87 0.08
C CYS A 115 0.16 10.78 1.26
N ASP A 116 -1.07 10.62 1.75
CA ASP A 116 -1.49 11.23 3.01
C ASP A 116 -0.81 10.46 4.15
N ALA A 117 0.03 11.14 4.92
CA ALA A 117 0.67 10.59 6.11
C ALA A 117 0.03 11.17 7.39
N TYR A 118 0.24 10.49 8.52
CA TYR A 118 -0.17 10.99 9.83
C TYR A 118 1.02 11.17 10.75
N LYS A 119 0.95 12.17 11.64
CA LYS A 119 1.91 12.36 12.72
C LYS A 119 1.23 12.34 14.09
N PRO A 120 1.87 11.77 15.12
CA PRO A 120 1.40 11.91 16.48
C PRO A 120 1.41 13.37 16.93
N TRP A 121 0.38 13.77 17.67
CA TRP A 121 0.23 15.11 18.21
C TRP A 121 -0.29 15.06 19.65
N HIS A 122 0.20 15.99 20.47
CA HIS A 122 -0.30 16.22 21.82
C HIS A 122 -0.73 17.69 21.95
N ASP A 123 -2.00 17.92 22.24
CA ASP A 123 -2.53 19.24 22.54
C ASP A 123 -2.27 19.59 24.01
N LYS A 124 -1.52 20.67 24.23
CA LYS A 124 -1.16 21.15 25.57
C LYS A 124 -2.33 21.78 26.33
N GLN A 125 -3.35 22.29 25.65
CA GLN A 125 -4.50 22.94 26.30
C GLN A 125 -5.49 21.89 26.79
N THR A 126 -5.77 20.88 25.96
CA THR A 126 -6.76 19.84 26.27
C THR A 126 -6.14 18.57 26.86
N HIS A 127 -4.80 18.48 26.90
CA HIS A 127 -4.04 17.28 27.28
C HIS A 127 -4.42 16.01 26.47
N LYS A 128 -4.97 16.21 25.26
CA LYS A 128 -5.37 15.11 24.37
C LYS A 128 -4.25 14.74 23.40
N THR A 129 -4.07 13.44 23.19
CA THR A 129 -3.19 12.88 22.16
C THR A 129 -4.01 12.32 21.00
N TYR A 130 -3.64 12.66 19.77
CA TYR A 130 -4.30 12.19 18.55
C TYR A 130 -3.38 12.29 17.34
N LEU A 131 -3.75 11.63 16.25
CA LEU A 131 -3.03 11.76 14.98
C LEU A 131 -3.49 13.01 14.21
N ARG A 132 -2.55 13.69 13.54
CA ARG A 132 -2.84 14.78 12.60
C ARG A 132 -2.39 14.42 11.19
N PRO A 133 -3.14 14.85 10.16
CA PRO A 133 -2.65 14.79 8.78
C PRO A 133 -1.32 15.52 8.63
N GLN A 134 -0.41 14.92 7.89
CA GLN A 134 0.85 15.47 7.46
C GLN A 134 0.91 15.36 5.94
N ALA A 135 0.88 16.50 5.25
CA ALA A 135 1.15 16.55 3.83
C ALA A 135 2.65 16.30 3.59
N SER A 136 2.97 15.43 2.63
CA SER A 136 4.32 15.31 2.09
C SER A 136 4.59 16.49 1.14
N PRO A 137 5.78 17.13 1.15
CA PRO A 137 5.99 18.44 0.50
C PRO A 137 6.18 18.39 -1.04
N HIS A 138 5.47 17.55 -1.79
CA HIS A 138 5.55 17.53 -3.26
C HIS A 138 4.18 17.45 -3.96
N PHE A 139 3.83 18.57 -4.60
CA PHE A 139 2.78 18.79 -5.61
C PHE A 139 1.31 18.88 -5.11
N PRO A 140 0.44 19.72 -5.71
CA PRO A 140 -0.92 19.94 -5.24
C PRO A 140 -1.79 18.71 -5.49
N LEU A 141 -2.59 18.36 -4.48
CA LEU A 141 -3.51 17.23 -4.44
C LEU A 141 -4.57 17.32 -5.54
N ASN A 142 -4.65 16.31 -6.41
CA ASN A 142 -5.83 16.05 -7.24
C ASN A 142 -6.92 15.40 -6.35
N PRO A 143 -8.17 15.90 -6.31
CA PRO A 143 -9.20 15.42 -5.40
C PRO A 143 -9.79 14.04 -5.74
N SER A 144 -9.35 13.36 -6.80
CA SER A 144 -10.06 12.21 -7.38
C SER A 144 -9.37 10.84 -7.26
N GLY A 145 -8.22 10.74 -6.59
CA GLY A 145 -7.44 9.49 -6.52
C GLY A 145 -7.73 8.64 -5.28
N ASN A 146 -7.91 7.33 -5.45
CA ASN A 146 -7.90 6.33 -4.38
C ASN A 146 -6.71 6.56 -3.44
N LYS A 147 -7.01 6.90 -2.18
CA LYS A 147 -6.02 7.26 -1.18
C LYS A 147 -5.48 5.99 -0.52
N ILE A 148 -4.36 5.48 -1.02
CA ILE A 148 -3.57 4.48 -0.30
C ILE A 148 -2.70 5.26 0.70
N ILE A 149 -2.90 4.99 1.99
CA ILE A 149 -2.02 5.49 3.06
C ILE A 149 -0.71 4.72 2.91
N HIS A 150 0.23 5.29 2.17
CA HIS A 150 1.60 4.80 2.11
C HIS A 150 2.45 5.59 3.11
N MET A 151 3.38 4.93 3.80
CA MET A 151 4.37 5.65 4.60
C MET A 151 5.61 5.92 3.76
N PRO A 152 6.17 7.14 3.74
CA PRO A 152 7.36 7.43 2.95
C PRO A 152 8.50 6.50 3.36
N SER A 153 9.06 5.76 2.40
CA SER A 153 10.27 4.94 2.57
C SER A 153 11.49 5.70 2.08
N PRO A 154 12.60 5.76 2.84
CA PRO A 154 13.90 5.97 2.24
C PRO A 154 14.35 4.67 1.57
N GLY A 155 13.98 4.47 0.29
CA GLY A 155 14.56 3.44 -0.58
C GLY A 155 14.33 1.97 -0.17
N PHE A 156 14.79 1.08 -1.05
CA PHE A 156 15.11 -0.33 -0.77
C PHE A 156 16.60 -0.42 -0.42
#